data_AF-A0A820BWL9-F1
#
_entry.id   AF-A0A820BWL9-F1
#
_cell.length_a   1.000
_cell.length_b   1.000
_cell.length_c   1.000
_cell.angle_alpha   90.00
_cell.angle_beta   90.00
_cell.angle_gamma   90.00
#
_symmetry.space_group_name_H-M   'P 1'
#
loop_
_entity.id
_entity.type
_entity.pdbx_description
1 polymer ?
#
loop_
_entity_poly.entity_id
_entity_poly.type
_entity_poly.pdbx_seq_one_letter_code
_entity_poly.pdbx_strand_id
1 'polypeptide(L)'
;MDSPGGYQLIGRTLPIWNIFIHNTAFEDGYPWLLRFFDQVRFYPVNKKELSIQRDAFREGRLSVCIVHGNVFNLGEYNAFLKRELKSIVNFTAWQTAAFAEEVSHWQLDNHDDRNDSSTNDHGIAEIQHVIYRQVSMTADICGSI
;
A
#
# COMPACT_ATOMS: atom_id res chain seq x y z
N MET A 1 1.51 -13.01 -3.50
CA MET A 1 0.20 -12.37 -3.58
C MET A 1 0.46 -11.01 -4.19
N ASP A 2 0.23 -10.92 -5.49
CA ASP A 2 0.02 -9.63 -6.13
C ASP A 2 -1.50 -9.52 -6.28
N SER A 3 -2.08 -8.46 -5.77
CA SER A 3 -3.53 -8.27 -5.71
C SER A 3 -3.84 -6.80 -5.94
N PRO A 4 -4.98 -6.48 -6.57
CA PRO A 4 -5.42 -5.09 -6.65
C PRO A 4 -5.62 -4.56 -5.23
N GLY A 5 -5.29 -3.29 -5.02
CA GLY A 5 -5.38 -2.62 -3.72
C GLY A 5 -5.77 -1.15 -3.87
N GLY A 6 -6.55 -0.64 -2.91
CA GLY A 6 -6.99 0.76 -2.87
C GLY A 6 -6.38 1.58 -1.73
N TYR A 7 -5.50 0.99 -0.92
CA TYR A 7 -4.78 1.71 0.13
C TYR A 7 -3.61 2.50 -0.46
N GLN A 8 -3.31 3.66 0.14
CA GLN A 8 -2.12 4.43 -0.20
C GLN A 8 -0.85 3.63 0.11
N LEU A 9 0.07 3.60 -0.85
CA LEU A 9 1.32 2.83 -0.73
C LEU A 9 2.36 3.63 0.06
N ILE A 10 2.72 3.15 1.25
CA ILE A 10 3.69 3.80 2.16
C ILE A 10 5.00 3.04 2.33
N GLY A 11 5.09 1.79 1.85
CA GLY A 11 6.27 0.95 2.02
C GLY A 11 6.04 -0.52 1.73
N ARG A 12 7.06 -1.34 2.00
CA ARG A 12 7.02 -2.80 1.84
C ARG A 12 7.65 -3.48 3.06
N THR A 13 7.17 -4.68 3.37
CA THR A 13 7.61 -5.48 4.52
C THR A 13 7.87 -6.95 4.11
N LEU A 14 8.14 -7.82 5.07
CA LEU A 14 8.17 -9.28 4.86
C LEU A 14 6.75 -9.80 4.53
N PRO A 15 6.63 -10.87 3.72
CA PRO A 15 5.34 -11.47 3.42
C PRO A 15 4.74 -12.11 4.67
N ILE A 16 3.47 -11.79 4.97
CA ILE A 16 2.72 -12.37 6.10
C ILE A 16 1.98 -13.66 5.75
N TRP A 17 2.12 -14.13 4.52
CA TRP A 17 1.44 -15.32 4.00
C TRP A 17 2.42 -16.25 3.29
N ASN A 18 2.43 -17.53 3.64
CA ASN A 18 3.28 -18.56 3.07
C ASN A 18 2.58 -19.93 3.03
N ILE A 19 2.15 -20.37 1.85
CA ILE A 19 1.43 -21.64 1.67
C ILE A 19 2.32 -22.89 1.79
N PHE A 20 3.60 -22.77 1.47
CA PHE A 20 4.52 -23.91 1.42
C PHE A 20 5.35 -24.05 2.70
N ILE A 21 5.05 -23.23 3.72
CA ILE A 21 5.63 -23.19 5.08
C ILE A 21 7.05 -23.76 5.14
N HIS A 22 8.04 -22.90 4.83
CA HIS A 22 9.47 -23.22 4.89
C HIS A 22 10.18 -22.57 6.09
N ASN A 23 9.42 -21.89 6.97
CA ASN A 23 9.95 -21.02 8.01
C ASN A 23 9.19 -21.26 9.32
N THR A 24 9.92 -21.34 10.44
CA THR A 24 9.39 -21.51 11.80
C THR A 24 8.59 -20.33 12.33
N ALA A 25 8.58 -19.20 11.62
CA ALA A 25 7.74 -18.05 11.94
C ALA A 25 6.24 -18.34 11.81
N PHE A 26 5.87 -19.35 11.00
CA PHE A 26 4.48 -19.76 10.82
C PHE A 26 4.15 -20.95 11.71
N GLU A 27 2.94 -20.96 12.25
CA GLU A 27 2.43 -22.11 12.99
C GLU A 27 2.10 -23.25 12.01
N ASP A 28 2.44 -24.48 12.39
CA ASP A 28 2.22 -25.66 11.54
C ASP A 28 0.75 -25.77 11.10
N GLY A 29 0.55 -25.93 9.79
CA GLY A 29 -0.78 -26.03 9.19
C GLY A 29 -1.48 -24.69 8.92
N TYR A 30 -0.87 -23.55 9.28
CA TYR A 30 -1.45 -22.22 9.07
C TYR A 30 -0.55 -21.35 8.16
N PRO A 31 -1.03 -20.94 6.97
CA PRO A 31 -0.22 -20.17 6.03
C PRO A 31 -0.15 -18.67 6.37
N TRP A 32 -0.84 -18.18 7.40
CA TRP A 32 -0.82 -16.78 7.81
C TRP A 32 0.00 -16.59 9.09
N LEU A 33 0.77 -15.49 9.15
CA LEU A 33 1.61 -15.14 10.28
C LEU A 33 0.85 -14.49 11.44
N LEU A 34 -0.21 -13.75 11.13
CA LEU A 34 -0.91 -12.89 12.08
C LEU A 34 -2.27 -13.49 12.46
N ARG A 35 -2.62 -13.39 13.74
CA ARG A 35 -3.94 -13.68 14.32
C ARG A 35 -4.66 -12.38 14.65
N PHE A 36 -5.96 -12.48 14.98
CA PHE A 36 -6.69 -11.33 15.49
C PHE A 36 -6.07 -10.83 16.81
N PHE A 37 -6.02 -9.50 16.96
CA PHE A 37 -5.43 -8.79 18.10
C PHE A 37 -3.90 -8.84 18.22
N ASP A 38 -3.20 -9.45 17.26
CA ASP A 38 -1.76 -9.34 17.20
C ASP A 38 -1.33 -7.88 16.96
N GLN A 39 -0.22 -7.49 17.60
CA GLN A 39 0.36 -6.17 17.45
C GLN A 39 1.56 -6.23 16.51
N VAL A 40 1.57 -5.35 15.51
CA VAL A 40 2.67 -5.23 14.55
C VAL A 40 3.47 -3.97 14.85
N ARG A 41 4.80 -4.12 14.94
CA ARG A 41 5.73 -3.00 15.07
C ARG A 41 6.72 -3.00 13.91
N PHE A 42 6.82 -1.88 13.21
CA PHE A 42 7.79 -1.70 12.14
C PHE A 42 9.09 -1.09 12.68
N TYR A 43 10.20 -1.44 12.05
CA TYR A 43 11.48 -0.78 12.23
C TYR A 43 12.05 -0.40 10.85
N PRO A 44 12.75 0.74 10.74
CA PRO A 44 13.22 1.21 9.45
C PRO A 44 14.38 0.35 8.95
N VAL A 45 14.33 0.00 7.66
CA VAL A 45 15.41 -0.62 6.90
C VAL A 45 15.49 0.02 5.53
N ASN A 46 16.66 -0.04 4.90
CA ASN A 46 16.80 0.40 3.51
C ASN A 46 16.31 -0.70 2.54
N LYS A 47 16.15 -0.33 1.26
CA LYS A 47 15.66 -1.24 0.20
C LYS A 47 16.52 -2.50 0.03
N LYS A 48 17.86 -2.36 0.08
CA LYS A 48 18.78 -3.48 -0.12
C LYS A 48 18.65 -4.49 1.02
N GLU A 49 18.61 -3.98 2.25
CA GLU A 49 18.41 -4.76 3.45
C GLU A 49 17.09 -5.51 3.42
N LEU A 50 15.99 -4.83 3.06
CA LEU A 50 14.68 -5.48 2.92
C LEU A 50 14.69 -6.60 1.86
N SER A 51 15.38 -6.41 0.74
CA SER A 51 15.49 -7.46 -0.29
C SER A 51 16.16 -8.71 0.25
N ILE A 52 17.30 -8.55 0.93
CA ILE A 52 18.05 -9.65 1.54
C ILE A 52 17.19 -10.36 2.61
N GLN A 53 16.52 -9.59 3.46
CA GLN A 53 15.65 -10.13 4.49
C GLN A 53 14.47 -10.92 3.90
N ARG A 54 13.90 -10.46 2.78
CA ARG A 54 12.79 -11.16 2.11
C ARG A 54 13.22 -12.50 1.52
N ASP A 55 14.40 -12.58 0.92
CA ASP A 55 14.93 -13.83 0.38
C ASP A 55 15.26 -14.81 1.51
N ALA A 56 15.97 -14.34 2.54
CA ALA A 56 16.25 -15.14 3.73
C ALA A 56 14.98 -15.62 4.46
N PHE A 57 13.94 -14.79 4.55
CA PHE A 57 12.67 -15.16 5.17
C PHE A 57 11.91 -16.23 4.39
N ARG A 58 11.92 -16.14 3.04
CA ARG A 58 11.33 -17.14 2.15
C ARG A 58 11.98 -18.51 2.30
N GLU A 59 13.29 -18.52 2.51
CA GLU A 59 14.09 -19.74 2.66
C GLU A 59 14.24 -20.19 4.12
N GLY A 60 13.51 -19.58 5.06
CA GLY A 60 13.49 -19.97 6.47
C GLY A 60 14.74 -19.59 7.28
N ARG A 61 15.68 -18.82 6.70
CA ARG A 61 16.92 -18.39 7.37
C ARG A 61 16.76 -17.14 8.24
N LEU A 62 15.69 -16.38 8.03
CA LEU A 62 15.38 -15.21 8.85
C LEU A 62 14.21 -15.52 9.78
N SER A 63 14.43 -15.39 11.08
CA SER A 63 13.38 -15.42 12.10
C SER A 63 12.96 -14.01 12.48
N VAL A 64 11.65 -13.78 12.53
CA VAL A 64 11.07 -12.52 13.01
C VAL A 64 10.96 -12.53 14.54
N CYS A 65 11.04 -11.36 15.16
CA CYS A 65 10.82 -11.24 16.60
C CYS A 65 9.32 -11.35 16.91
N ILE A 66 8.92 -12.46 17.53
CA ILE A 66 7.55 -12.69 17.99
C ILE A 66 7.59 -12.78 19.52
N VAL A 67 6.87 -11.88 20.19
CA VAL A 67 6.75 -11.89 21.65
C VAL A 67 5.48 -12.68 22.01
N HIS A 68 5.67 -13.90 22.50
CA HIS A 68 4.57 -14.76 22.92
C HIS A 68 4.07 -14.40 24.32
N GLY A 69 2.81 -14.73 24.61
CA GLY A 69 2.21 -14.59 25.95
C GLY A 69 1.83 -13.16 26.34
N ASN A 70 1.96 -12.19 25.44
CA ASN A 70 1.45 -10.84 25.67
C ASN A 70 -0.08 -10.84 25.64
N VAL A 71 -0.72 -10.27 26.65
CA VAL A 71 -2.18 -10.19 26.75
C VAL A 71 -2.59 -8.74 26.53
N PHE A 72 -3.41 -8.49 25.51
CA PHE A 72 -4.02 -7.17 25.34
C PHE A 72 -5.07 -6.94 26.44
N ASN A 73 -4.77 -6.03 27.36
CA ASN A 73 -5.67 -5.64 28.43
C ASN A 73 -6.45 -4.38 28.07
N LEU A 74 -7.75 -4.53 27.80
CA LEU A 74 -8.63 -3.42 27.44
C LEU A 74 -8.75 -2.37 28.57
N GLY A 75 -8.69 -2.79 29.84
CA GLY A 75 -8.74 -1.89 30.99
C GLY A 75 -7.51 -0.97 31.05
N GLU A 76 -6.32 -1.54 30.85
CA GLU A 76 -5.07 -0.76 30.77
C GLU A 76 -5.06 0.17 29.55
N TYR A 77 -5.56 -0.31 28.41
CA TYR A 77 -5.68 0.51 27.21
C TYR A 77 -6.62 1.72 27.43
N ASN A 78 -7.78 1.50 28.05
CA ASN A 78 -8.70 2.59 28.38
C ASN A 78 -8.10 3.59 29.40
N ALA A 79 -7.32 3.10 30.36
CA ALA A 79 -6.59 3.97 31.29
C ALA A 79 -5.50 4.79 30.57
N PHE A 80 -4.81 4.20 29.60
CA PHE A 80 -3.88 4.90 28.71
C PHE A 80 -4.60 6.01 27.92
N LEU A 81 -5.75 5.73 27.30
CA LEU A 81 -6.52 6.73 26.56
C LEU A 81 -6.96 7.90 27.44
N LYS A 82 -7.38 7.64 28.69
CA LYS A 82 -7.74 8.70 29.65
C LYS A 82 -6.53 9.57 30.01
N ARG A 83 -5.36 8.96 30.18
CA ARG A 83 -4.12 9.67 30.51
C ARG A 83 -3.65 10.57 29.36
N GLU A 84 -3.73 10.08 28.12
CA GLU A 84 -3.26 10.79 26.93
C GLU A 84 -4.32 11.68 26.27
N LEU A 85 -5.52 11.79 26.87
CA LEU A 85 -6.70 12.43 26.28
C LEU A 85 -6.42 13.81 25.68
N LYS A 86 -5.68 14.65 26.41
CA LYS A 86 -5.35 16.01 25.96
C LYS A 86 -4.49 16.00 24.70
N SER A 87 -3.50 15.11 24.62
CA SER A 87 -2.62 14.97 23.45
C SER A 87 -3.41 14.50 22.23
N ILE A 88 -4.27 13.50 22.43
CA ILE A 88 -5.13 12.94 21.38
C ILE A 88 -6.06 14.03 20.82
N VAL A 89 -6.78 14.76 21.69
CA VAL A 89 -7.72 15.81 21.26
C VAL A 89 -7.01 16.91 20.47
N ASN A 90 -5.85 17.37 20.94
CA ASN A 90 -5.08 18.40 20.25
C ASN A 90 -4.63 17.93 18.86
N PHE A 91 -4.14 16.69 18.76
CA PHE A 91 -3.70 16.13 17.48
C PHE A 91 -4.87 15.95 16.50
N THR A 92 -6.01 15.43 16.97
CA THR A 92 -7.20 15.23 16.14
C THR A 92 -7.72 16.56 15.61
N ALA A 93 -7.79 17.62 16.44
CA ALA A 93 -8.23 18.94 16.00
C ALA A 93 -7.33 19.51 14.89
N TRP A 94 -6.01 19.38 15.05
CA TRP A 94 -5.05 19.81 14.04
C TRP A 94 -5.19 19.00 12.74
N GLN A 95 -5.30 17.68 12.82
CA GLN A 95 -5.46 16.80 11.66
C GLN A 95 -6.73 17.11 10.87
N THR A 96 -7.86 17.32 11.56
CA THR A 96 -9.13 17.65 10.91
C THR A 96 -9.07 19.00 10.18
N ALA A 97 -8.42 20.01 10.78
CA ALA A 97 -8.24 21.30 10.12
C ALA A 97 -7.38 21.18 8.86
N ALA A 98 -6.24 20.48 8.94
CA ALA A 98 -5.35 20.26 7.81
C ALA A 98 -6.04 19.47 6.66
N PHE A 99 -6.84 18.45 7.01
CA PHE A 99 -7.59 17.69 6.01
C PHE A 99 -8.69 18.53 5.33
N ALA A 100 -9.39 19.39 6.06
CA ALA A 100 -10.42 20.26 5.49
C ALA A 100 -9.83 21.28 4.51
N GLU A 101 -8.64 21.79 4.80
CA GLU A 101 -7.87 22.65 3.91
C GLU A 101 -7.46 21.89 2.63
N GLU A 102 -6.90 20.68 2.77
CA GLU A 102 -6.51 19.84 1.63
C GLU A 102 -7.70 19.49 0.71
N VAL A 103 -8.86 19.14 1.28
CA VAL A 103 -10.07 18.86 0.51
C VAL A 103 -10.55 20.10 -0.25
N SER A 104 -10.43 21.28 0.36
CA SER A 104 -10.82 22.54 -0.28
C SER A 104 -9.91 22.87 -1.48
N HIS A 105 -8.61 22.59 -1.38
CA HIS A 105 -7.68 22.70 -2.51
C HIS A 105 -8.08 21.77 -3.67
N TRP A 106 -8.38 20.50 -3.39
CA TRP A 106 -8.82 19.57 -4.44
C TRP A 106 -10.11 20.02 -5.13
N GLN A 107 -11.04 20.63 -4.41
CA GLN A 107 -12.29 21.12 -5.00
C GLN A 107 -12.07 22.30 -5.96
N LEU A 108 -11.09 23.16 -5.66
CA LEU A 108 -10.71 24.27 -6.53
C LEU A 108 -9.99 23.76 -7.78
N ASP A 109 -9.01 22.87 -7.63
CA ASP A 109 -8.26 22.30 -8.76
C ASP A 109 -9.18 21.53 -9.73
N ASN A 110 -10.12 20.73 -9.20
CA ASN A 110 -11.11 20.01 -10.01
C ASN A 110 -12.10 20.93 -10.76
N HIS A 111 -12.28 22.17 -10.31
CA HIS A 111 -13.15 23.13 -10.98
C HIS A 111 -12.47 23.75 -12.20
N ASP A 112 -11.15 23.93 -12.17
CA ASP A 112 -10.37 24.45 -13.30
C ASP A 112 -10.21 23.41 -14.43
N ASP A 113 -9.99 22.13 -14.09
CA ASP A 113 -9.86 21.06 -15.10
C ASP A 113 -11.14 20.82 -15.93
N ARG A 114 -12.32 21.18 -15.42
CA ARG A 114 -13.60 21.02 -16.14
C ARG A 114 -13.89 22.12 -17.16
N ASN A 115 -13.22 23.27 -17.07
CA ASN A 115 -13.44 24.40 -17.97
C ASN A 115 -12.58 24.35 -19.25
N ASP A 116 -11.55 23.50 -19.30
CA ASP A 116 -10.62 23.43 -20.44
C ASP A 116 -10.95 22.30 -21.45
N SER A 117 -11.93 21.44 -21.17
CA SER A 117 -12.28 20.30 -22.06
C SER A 117 -13.24 20.64 -23.21
N SER A 118 -13.47 21.92 -23.53
CA SER A 118 -14.43 22.33 -24.58
C SER A 118 -13.80 22.99 -25.81
N THR A 119 -12.55 22.67 -26.17
CA THR A 119 -12.03 23.03 -27.49
C THR A 119 -10.94 22.07 -27.93
N ASN A 120 -11.26 21.14 -28.84
CA ASN A 120 -10.30 20.62 -29.81
C ASN A 120 -11.02 19.89 -30.95
N ASP A 121 -11.42 20.68 -31.94
CA ASP A 121 -11.62 20.22 -33.31
C ASP A 121 -10.22 19.92 -33.88
N HIS A 122 -9.91 18.64 -34.14
CA HIS A 122 -8.62 18.23 -34.70
C HIS A 122 -8.84 17.72 -36.13
N GLY A 123 -8.48 18.58 -37.08
CA GLY A 123 -8.40 18.26 -38.50
C GLY A 123 -7.48 17.07 -38.77
N ILE A 124 -7.94 16.19 -39.67
CA ILE A 124 -7.21 15.01 -40.10
C ILE A 124 -6.01 15.44 -40.95
N ALA A 125 -4.79 15.17 -40.47
CA ALA A 125 -3.57 15.26 -41.27
C ALA A 125 -3.34 13.93 -42.02
N GLU A 126 -3.10 14.03 -43.33
CA GLU A 126 -2.80 12.90 -44.23
C GLU A 126 -1.53 12.15 -43.81
N ILE A 127 -1.61 10.81 -43.79
CA ILE A 127 -0.48 9.92 -43.49
C ILE A 127 0.26 9.59 -44.79
N GLN A 128 1.54 9.93 -44.85
CA GLN A 128 2.46 9.60 -45.94
C GLN A 128 2.94 8.14 -45.81
N HIS A 129 2.62 7.30 -46.80
CA HIS A 129 2.98 5.87 -46.82
C HIS A 129 4.49 5.67 -47.10
N VAL A 130 5.21 5.04 -46.16
CA VAL A 130 6.56 4.50 -46.39
C VAL A 130 6.47 2.97 -46.30
N ILE A 131 6.76 2.27 -47.40
CA ILE A 131 6.72 0.81 -47.48
C ILE A 131 8.01 0.24 -46.90
N TYR A 132 7.98 -0.13 -45.62
CA TYR A 132 8.90 -1.13 -45.06
C TYR A 132 8.18 -2.48 -44.97
N ARG A 133 8.96 -3.57 -45.05
CA ARG A 133 8.50 -4.97 -44.95
C ARG A 133 7.68 -5.17 -43.67
N GLN A 134 6.36 -4.97 -43.75
CA GLN A 134 5.47 -4.93 -42.60
C GLN A 134 5.20 -6.35 -42.11
N VAL A 135 5.50 -6.60 -40.84
CA VAL A 135 4.96 -7.74 -40.11
C VAL A 135 3.73 -7.23 -39.37
N SER A 136 2.55 -7.77 -39.70
CA SER A 136 1.32 -7.46 -38.98
C SER A 136 1.39 -8.07 -37.59
N MET A 137 1.24 -7.24 -36.55
CA MET A 137 1.07 -7.69 -35.16
C MET A 137 -0.37 -7.41 -34.77
N THR A 138 -1.08 -8.45 -34.33
CA THR A 138 -2.43 -8.36 -33.77
C THR A 138 -2.37 -8.73 -32.31
N ALA A 139 -3.17 -8.05 -31.47
CA ALA A 139 -3.34 -8.44 -30.08
C ALA A 139 -4.59 -9.31 -29.96
N ASP A 140 -4.47 -10.44 -29.27
CA ASP A 140 -5.60 -11.34 -29.01
C ASP A 140 -6.56 -10.79 -27.94
N ILE A 141 -6.17 -9.70 -27.25
CA ILE A 141 -6.94 -9.07 -26.19
C ILE A 141 -6.96 -7.54 -26.35
N CYS A 142 -8.07 -6.92 -25.98
CA CYS A 142 -8.17 -5.47 -25.86
C CYS A 142 -7.62 -5.01 -24.50
N GLY A 143 -6.95 -3.85 -24.48
CA GLY A 143 -6.42 -3.23 -23.27
C GLY A 143 -6.07 -1.76 -23.51
N SER A 144 -5.69 -1.05 -22.44
CA SER A 144 -5.05 0.26 -22.61
C SER A 144 -3.62 0.05 -23.04
N ILE A 145 -3.21 0.78 -24.07
CA ILE A 145 -1.81 0.91 -24.50
C ILE A 145 -1.13 1.92 -23.57
#